data_AF-A0A0D0PRY5-F1
#
_entry.id   AF-A0A0D0PRY5-F1
#
_cell.length_a   1.000
_cell.length_b   1.000
_cell.length_c   1.000
_cell.angle_alpha   90.00
_cell.angle_beta   90.00
_cell.angle_gamma   90.00
#
_symmetry.space_group_name_H-M   'P 1'
#
loop_
_entity.id
_entity.type
_entity.pdbx_description
1 polymer ?
#
loop_
_entity_poly.entity_id
_entity_poly.type
_entity_poly.pdbx_seq_one_letter_code
_entity_poly.pdbx_strand_id
1 'polypeptide(L)'
;MYRMFDGGRPTADFDVVESASTGTTDGDLDVVLAGLERAGLPLVFATELAPEGFPFSVTKAIVSGLEVYHNDPARLGTRLHREMVQAGLAKSLS
;
A
#
# COMPACT_ATOMS: atom_id res chain seq x y z
N MET A 1 8.81 25.50 9.23
CA MET A 1 8.73 25.31 7.77
C MET A 1 8.12 23.93 7.45
N TYR A 2 6.90 23.64 7.94
CA TYR A 2 6.17 22.37 7.68
C TYR A 2 4.78 22.59 7.05
N ARG A 3 4.34 23.85 6.94
CA ARG A 3 2.98 24.22 6.50
C ARG A 3 2.68 23.99 5.01
N MET A 4 3.66 23.58 4.21
CA MET A 4 3.49 23.52 2.75
C MET A 4 2.98 22.16 2.24
N PHE A 5 3.04 21.09 3.05
CA PHE A 5 2.62 19.74 2.65
C PHE A 5 1.13 19.42 2.91
N ASP A 6 0.47 20.21 3.75
CA ASP A 6 -0.92 19.96 4.12
C ASP A 6 -1.87 20.28 2.95
N GLY A 7 -1.60 21.34 2.17
CA GLY A 7 -2.46 21.71 1.05
C GLY A 7 -3.90 22.03 1.45
N GLY A 8 -4.15 22.35 2.73
CA GLY A 8 -5.48 22.57 3.29
C GLY A 8 -6.28 21.29 3.55
N ARG A 9 -5.61 20.13 3.69
CA ARG A 9 -6.26 18.87 4.03
C ARG A 9 -6.64 18.87 5.51
N PRO A 10 -7.67 18.10 5.89
CA PRO A 10 -8.00 17.93 7.30
C PRO A 10 -6.82 17.34 8.07
N THR A 11 -6.51 17.89 9.24
CA THR A 11 -5.56 17.32 10.19
C THR A 11 -6.30 16.52 11.25
N ALA A 12 -5.73 15.40 11.68
CA ALA A 12 -6.21 14.60 12.80
C ALA A 12 -5.05 14.30 13.75
N ASP A 13 -5.35 14.22 15.05
CA ASP A 13 -4.39 13.78 16.05
C ASP A 13 -4.09 12.28 15.86
N PHE A 14 -2.89 11.84 16.21
CA PHE A 14 -2.48 10.45 15.99
C PHE A 14 -3.15 9.48 16.97
N ASP A 15 -3.54 9.97 18.14
CA ASP A 15 -4.19 9.19 19.20
C ASP A 15 -5.61 8.74 18.84
N VAL A 16 -6.24 9.33 17.83
CA VAL A 16 -7.54 8.87 17.30
C VAL A 16 -7.41 7.64 16.39
N VAL A 17 -6.19 7.26 16.00
CA VAL A 17 -5.94 6.08 15.18
C VAL A 17 -5.67 4.89 16.10
N GLU A 18 -6.66 4.00 16.21
CA GLU A 18 -6.54 2.79 17.02
C GLU A 18 -5.49 1.82 16.42
N SER A 19 -4.68 1.23 17.29
CA SER A 19 -3.76 0.16 16.90
C SER A 19 -4.54 -1.13 16.62
N ALA A 20 -4.27 -1.73 15.46
CA ALA A 20 -4.79 -3.04 15.09
C ALA A 20 -3.81 -4.19 15.38
N SER A 21 -2.69 -3.93 16.08
CA SER A 21 -1.73 -4.98 16.39
C SER A 21 -2.33 -6.01 17.35
N THR A 22 -2.06 -7.27 17.04
CA THR A 22 -2.41 -8.46 17.81
C THR A 22 -1.31 -8.85 18.81
N GLY A 23 -0.15 -8.20 18.74
CA GLY A 23 1.03 -8.54 19.54
C GLY A 23 1.84 -9.74 19.02
N THR A 24 1.50 -10.28 17.85
CA THR A 24 2.23 -11.39 17.21
C THR A 24 2.44 -11.10 15.73
N THR A 25 3.55 -11.58 15.17
CA THR A 25 3.84 -11.42 13.74
C THR A 25 2.79 -12.10 12.87
N ASP A 26 2.39 -13.32 13.21
CA ASP A 26 1.40 -14.08 12.45
C ASP A 26 0.02 -13.41 12.50
N GLY A 27 -0.42 -12.97 13.68
CA GLY A 27 -1.69 -12.27 13.80
C GLY A 27 -1.70 -10.91 13.09
N ASP A 28 -0.59 -10.17 13.13
CA ASP A 28 -0.48 -8.89 12.41
C ASP A 28 -0.46 -9.11 10.89
N LEU A 29 0.16 -10.20 10.42
CA LEU A 29 0.11 -10.60 9.02
C LEU A 29 -1.32 -10.95 8.58
N ASP A 30 -2.07 -11.70 9.38
CA ASP A 30 -3.47 -12.03 9.10
C ASP A 30 -4.34 -10.77 9.00
N VAL A 31 -4.16 -9.80 9.90
CA VAL A 31 -4.86 -8.52 9.87
C VAL A 31 -4.56 -7.76 8.57
N VAL A 32 -3.29 -7.73 8.14
CA VAL A 32 -2.88 -7.06 6.90
C VAL A 32 -3.47 -7.76 5.68
N LEU A 33 -3.37 -9.08 5.59
CA LEU A 33 -3.89 -9.86 4.45
C LEU A 33 -5.42 -9.72 4.32
N ALA A 34 -6.16 -9.81 5.43
CA ALA A 34 -7.60 -9.56 5.44
C ALA A 34 -7.95 -8.12 5.06
N GLY A 35 -7.12 -7.14 5.46
CA GLY A 35 -7.24 -5.75 5.05
C GLY A 35 -7.09 -5.56 3.53
N LEU A 36 -6.07 -6.18 2.94
CA LEU A 36 -5.84 -6.15 1.49
C LEU A 36 -6.99 -6.79 0.71
N GLU A 37 -7.49 -7.94 1.16
CA GLU A 37 -8.64 -8.59 0.55
C GLU A 37 -9.88 -7.68 0.56
N ARG A 38 -10.23 -7.10 1.72
CA ARG A 38 -11.35 -6.15 1.83
C ARG A 38 -11.19 -4.91 0.95
N ALA A 39 -9.95 -4.50 0.67
CA ALA A 39 -9.63 -3.39 -0.23
C ALA A 39 -9.64 -3.77 -1.73
N GLY A 40 -10.00 -5.02 -2.06
CA GLY A 40 -10.00 -5.53 -3.43
C GLY A 40 -8.60 -5.85 -3.97
N LEU A 41 -7.63 -6.13 -3.09
CA LEU A 41 -6.24 -6.51 -3.41
C LEU A 41 -5.91 -7.92 -2.90
N PRO A 42 -6.66 -8.97 -3.28
CA PRO A 42 -6.52 -10.31 -2.69
C PRO A 42 -5.25 -11.06 -3.12
N LEU A 43 -4.57 -10.60 -4.18
CA LEU A 43 -3.41 -11.30 -4.73
C LEU A 43 -2.11 -10.77 -4.13
N VAL A 44 -1.53 -11.55 -3.22
CA VAL A 44 -0.24 -11.30 -2.58
C VAL A 44 0.70 -12.47 -2.88
N PHE A 45 1.84 -12.18 -3.48
CA PHE A 45 2.90 -13.15 -3.72
C PHE A 45 4.06 -12.89 -2.77
N ALA A 46 4.65 -13.94 -2.22
CA ALA A 46 5.85 -13.87 -1.42
C ALA A 46 6.89 -14.85 -1.99
N THR A 47 8.14 -14.40 -2.06
CA THR A 47 9.27 -15.27 -2.41
C THR A 47 10.40 -15.03 -1.43
N GLU A 48 10.98 -16.12 -0.92
CA GLU A 48 12.25 -16.09 -0.20
C GLU A 48 13.38 -15.78 -1.20
N LEU A 49 14.29 -14.91 -0.79
CA LEU A 49 15.46 -14.47 -1.57
C LEU A 49 16.77 -14.70 -0.81
N ALA A 50 16.72 -15.04 0.47
CA ALA A 50 17.92 -15.39 1.22
C ALA A 50 18.53 -16.68 0.65
N PRO A 51 19.86 -16.71 0.41
CA PRO A 51 20.54 -17.94 0.04
C PRO A 51 20.42 -18.99 1.16
N GLU A 52 20.39 -20.27 0.79
CA GLU A 52 20.34 -21.35 1.76
C GLU A 52 21.54 -21.30 2.74
N GLY A 53 21.27 -21.63 4.02
CA GLY A 53 22.30 -21.73 5.05
C GLY A 53 22.66 -20.42 5.76
N PHE A 54 22.06 -19.29 5.40
CA PHE A 54 22.26 -18.03 6.11
C PHE A 54 21.25 -17.86 7.26
N PRO A 55 21.64 -17.20 8.37
CA PRO A 55 20.80 -17.08 9.58
C PRO A 55 19.80 -15.93 9.49
N PHE A 56 19.30 -15.60 8.30
CA PHE A 56 18.34 -14.51 8.08
C PHE A 56 17.42 -14.84 6.91
N SER A 57 16.24 -14.21 6.92
CA SER A 57 15.25 -14.30 5.84
C SER A 57 15.17 -12.99 5.06
N VAL A 58 15.00 -13.07 3.75
CA VAL A 58 14.76 -11.92 2.87
C VAL A 58 13.58 -12.24 1.99
N THR A 59 12.41 -11.73 2.35
CA THR A 59 11.21 -11.95 1.56
C THR A 59 10.94 -10.78 0.63
N LYS A 60 10.69 -11.05 -0.65
CA LYS A 60 10.06 -10.10 -1.56
C LYS A 60 8.56 -10.37 -1.61
N ALA A 61 7.78 -9.41 -1.14
CA ALA A 61 6.33 -9.40 -1.27
C ALA A 61 5.91 -8.57 -2.48
N ILE A 62 4.92 -9.06 -3.24
CA ILE A 62 4.29 -8.36 -4.35
C ILE A 62 2.79 -8.37 -4.11
N VAL A 63 2.19 -7.20 -3.91
CA VAL A 63 0.74 -7.02 -3.83
C VAL A 63 0.26 -6.53 -5.19
N SER A 64 -0.43 -7.38 -5.95
CA SER A 64 -0.89 -7.01 -7.29
C SER A 64 -1.97 -5.93 -7.21
N GLY A 65 -1.80 -4.86 -8.01
CA GLY A 65 -2.72 -3.72 -8.04
C GLY A 65 -2.47 -2.66 -6.97
N LEU A 66 -1.49 -2.85 -6.07
CA LEU A 66 -1.01 -1.80 -5.18
C LEU A 66 -0.24 -0.75 -5.99
N GLU A 67 -0.54 0.53 -5.76
CA GLU A 67 0.02 1.63 -6.53
C GLU A 67 1.50 1.86 -6.21
N VAL A 68 2.33 2.02 -7.23
CA VAL A 68 3.74 2.44 -7.08
C VAL A 68 4.10 3.59 -8.02
N TYR A 69 3.08 4.30 -8.51
CA TYR A 69 3.19 5.40 -9.47
C TYR A 69 4.19 6.50 -9.08
N HIS A 70 4.35 6.75 -7.78
CA HIS A 70 5.33 7.71 -7.26
C HIS A 70 6.79 7.32 -7.55
N ASN A 71 7.06 6.03 -7.75
CA ASN A 71 8.37 5.49 -8.08
C ASN A 71 8.50 5.16 -9.58
N ASP A 72 7.44 4.63 -10.19
CA ASP A 72 7.42 4.25 -11.61
C ASP A 72 6.09 4.68 -12.26
N PRO A 73 6.10 5.76 -13.07
CA PRO A 73 4.90 6.26 -13.72
C PRO A 73 4.23 5.26 -14.68
N ALA A 74 4.98 4.28 -15.20
CA ALA A 74 4.42 3.23 -16.07
C ALA A 74 3.55 2.23 -15.28
N ARG A 75 3.62 2.24 -13.95
CA ARG A 75 2.84 1.40 -13.05
C ARG A 75 1.67 2.17 -12.44
N LEU A 76 0.99 2.95 -13.27
CA LEU A 76 -0.28 3.57 -12.90
C LEU A 76 -1.39 2.52 -12.90
N GLY A 77 -1.93 2.20 -11.73
CA GLY A 77 -3.05 1.28 -11.61
C GLY A 77 -4.35 1.90 -12.11
N THR A 78 -5.30 1.03 -12.48
CA THR A 78 -6.62 1.44 -13.01
C THR A 78 -7.44 2.23 -11.99
N ARG A 79 -7.27 1.94 -10.69
CA ARG A 79 -7.96 2.63 -9.60
C ARG A 79 -7.49 4.07 -9.51
N LEU A 80 -6.18 4.30 -9.36
CA LEU A 80 -5.64 5.65 -9.32
C LEU A 80 -5.90 6.41 -10.61
N HIS A 81 -5.77 5.77 -11.78
CA HIS A 81 -6.11 6.39 -13.06
C HIS A 81 -7.57 6.89 -13.08
N ARG A 82 -8.52 6.09 -12.62
CA ARG A 82 -9.93 6.49 -12.53
C ARG A 82 -10.11 7.74 -11.64
N GLU A 83 -9.50 7.75 -10.46
CA GLU A 83 -9.57 8.91 -9.56
C GLU A 83 -8.90 10.16 -10.17
N MET A 84 -7.79 9.98 -10.88
CA MET A 84 -7.11 11.07 -11.58
C MET A 84 -7.97 11.63 -12.72
N VAL A 85 -8.68 10.80 -13.48
CA VAL A 85 -9.62 11.26 -14.50
C VAL A 85 -10.76 12.06 -13.86
N GLN A 86 -11.34 11.57 -12.77
CA GLN A 86 -12.40 12.28 -12.05
C GLN A 86 -11.92 13.63 -11.48
N ALA A 87 -10.68 13.71 -11.02
CA ALA A 87 -10.06 14.94 -10.55
C ALA A 87 -9.57 15.88 -11.67
N GLY A 88 -9.73 15.51 -12.96
CA GLY A 88 -9.26 16.30 -14.10
C GLY A 88 -7.73 16.29 -14.29
N LEU A 89 -7.04 15.34 -13.68
CA LEU A 89 -5.57 15.18 -13.71
C LEU A 89 -5.08 14.22 -14.81
N ALA A 90 -5.97 13.42 -15.38
CA ALA A 90 -5.68 12.50 -16.48
C ALA A 90 -6.81 12.50 -17.53
N LYS A 91 -6.49 12.08 -18.75
CA LYS A 91 -7.48 11.87 -19.82
C LYS A 91 -8.07 10.46 -19.72
N SER A 92 -9.37 10.34 -19.99
CA SER A 92 -10.00 9.02 -20.14
C SER A 92 -9.32 8.25 -21.26
N LEU A 93 -9.05 6.97 -21.03
CA LEU A 93 -8.66 6.03 -22.06
C LEU A 93 -9.96 5.64 -22.77
N SER A 94 -10.29 6.37 -23.84
CA SER A 94 -11.44 6.11 -24.72
C SER A 94 -11.35 4.72 -25.36
#